data_AF-A0A2K2TRA7-F1
#
_entry.id   AF-A0A2K2TRA7-F1
#
_cell.length_a   1.000
_cell.length_b   1.000
_cell.length_c   1.000
_cell.angle_alpha   90.00
_cell.angle_beta   90.00
_cell.angle_gamma   90.00
#
_symmetry.space_group_name_H-M   'P 1'
#
loop_
_entity.id
_entity.type
_entity.pdbx_description
1 polymer ?
#
loop_
_entity_poly.entity_id
_entity_poly.type
_entity_poly.pdbx_seq_one_letter_code
_entity_poly.pdbx_strand_id
1 'polypeptide(L)'
;MQKIFKTQKITAGIYLVMAVVVFIFTLVFMTEYKDLFGLKLKQNSQISFFHDSVLQTFNRQIFLLALIGILIVLFSFLLEIYSKVPDRFALIIMEVLLLACCAGAVYAMTNIQAVQAFYRTLDFQYLKLEGMVDYKPHFTTFQIGLLIYLLQIVACVGYGIAMAMSHITFVKNEKKGRMENEQ
;
A
#
# COMPACT_ATOMS: atom_id res chain seq x y z
N MET A 1 27.24 5.44 -13.82
CA MET A 1 26.88 4.82 -12.52
C MET A 1 26.23 5.79 -11.54
N GLN A 2 26.84 6.95 -11.24
CA GLN A 2 26.35 7.87 -10.20
C GLN A 2 24.89 8.35 -10.39
N LYS A 3 24.46 8.65 -11.63
CA LYS A 3 23.07 9.08 -11.94
C LYS A 3 22.03 7.98 -11.67
N ILE A 4 22.34 6.74 -12.04
CA ILE A 4 21.41 5.59 -11.87
C ILE A 4 21.29 5.25 -10.39
N PHE A 5 22.41 5.23 -9.67
CA PHE A 5 22.40 5.02 -8.23
C PHE A 5 21.66 6.14 -7.47
N LYS A 6 21.79 7.39 -7.91
CA LYS A 6 20.97 8.51 -7.39
C LYS A 6 19.47 8.27 -7.62
N THR A 7 19.10 7.74 -8.78
CA THR A 7 17.71 7.41 -9.11
C THR A 7 17.17 6.32 -8.18
N GLN A 8 17.92 5.25 -7.95
CA GLN A 8 17.56 4.19 -6.98
C GLN A 8 17.28 4.76 -5.58
N LYS A 9 18.14 5.66 -5.06
CA LYS A 9 17.92 6.28 -3.75
C LYS A 9 16.66 7.14 -3.72
N ILE A 10 16.41 7.91 -4.78
CA ILE A 10 15.21 8.75 -4.88
C ILE A 10 13.96 7.88 -4.89
N THR A 11 13.93 6.83 -5.71
CA THR A 11 12.77 5.92 -5.79
C THR A 11 12.57 5.14 -4.49
N ALA A 12 13.64 4.77 -3.78
CA ALA A 12 13.55 4.17 -2.45
C ALA A 12 12.92 5.13 -1.43
N GLY A 13 13.31 6.42 -1.47
CA GLY A 13 12.71 7.46 -0.63
C GLY A 13 11.24 7.72 -0.96
N ILE A 14 10.87 7.74 -2.24
CA ILE A 14 9.46 7.84 -2.66
C ILE A 14 8.67 6.64 -2.15
N TYR A 15 9.22 5.44 -2.29
CA TYR A 15 8.60 4.21 -1.78
C TYR A 15 8.41 4.25 -0.26
N LEU A 16 9.39 4.73 0.50
CA LEU A 16 9.29 4.92 1.95
C LEU A 16 8.09 5.81 2.32
N VAL A 17 7.98 6.98 1.67
CA VAL A 17 6.86 7.90 1.91
C VAL A 17 5.54 7.22 1.60
N MET A 18 5.46 6.51 0.47
CA MET A 18 4.24 5.79 0.08
C MET A 18 3.87 4.66 1.05
N ALA A 19 4.85 3.89 1.54
CA ALA A 19 4.61 2.86 2.55
C ALA A 19 4.02 3.44 3.85
N VAL A 20 4.51 4.61 4.29
CA VAL A 20 3.95 5.33 5.44
C VAL A 20 2.53 5.82 5.16
N VAL A 21 2.29 6.41 3.99
CA VAL A 21 0.95 6.89 3.59
C VAL A 21 -0.06 5.73 3.56
N VAL A 22 0.31 4.59 2.95
CA VAL A 22 -0.54 3.39 2.92
C VAL A 22 -0.81 2.89 4.33
N PHE A 23 0.22 2.79 5.18
CA PHE A 23 0.06 2.35 6.56
C PHE A 23 -0.91 3.24 7.34
N ILE A 24 -0.72 4.56 7.30
CA ILE A 24 -1.64 5.51 7.96
C ILE A 24 -3.05 5.39 7.40
N PHE A 25 -3.20 5.24 6.08
CA PHE A 25 -4.51 5.07 5.46
C PHE A 25 -5.25 3.83 5.97
N THR A 26 -4.56 2.71 6.23
CA THR A 26 -5.21 1.53 6.82
C THR A 26 -5.82 1.81 8.19
N LEU A 27 -5.25 2.73 8.98
CA LEU A 27 -5.80 3.07 10.29
C LEU A 27 -7.14 3.83 10.22
N VAL A 28 -7.46 4.43 9.08
CA VAL A 28 -8.72 5.20 8.89
C VAL A 28 -9.97 4.32 9.05
N PHE A 29 -9.87 3.02 8.73
CA PHE A 29 -11.00 2.09 8.80
C PHE A 29 -11.12 1.34 10.14
N MET A 30 -10.29 1.66 11.14
CA MET A 30 -10.34 1.06 12.49
C MET A 30 -11.44 1.65 13.39
N THR A 31 -12.64 1.90 12.86
CA THR A 31 -13.77 2.42 13.66
C THR A 31 -14.94 1.45 13.62
N GLU A 32 -15.39 1.02 14.80
CA GLU A 32 -16.55 0.15 14.96
C GLU A 32 -17.85 0.95 14.89
N TYR A 33 -18.97 0.27 14.61
CA TYR A 33 -20.29 0.92 14.54
C TYR A 33 -20.63 1.68 15.82
N LYS A 34 -20.35 1.06 16.98
CA LYS A 34 -20.67 1.61 18.30
C LYS A 34 -19.97 2.95 18.54
N ASP A 35 -18.74 3.09 18.06
CA ASP A 35 -17.96 4.32 18.24
C ASP A 35 -18.44 5.44 17.30
N LEU A 36 -19.03 5.08 16.16
CA LEU A 36 -19.52 6.02 15.15
C LEU A 36 -20.96 6.48 15.42
N PHE A 37 -21.83 5.58 15.87
CA PHE A 37 -23.28 5.78 15.91
C PHE A 37 -23.92 5.46 17.27
N GLY A 38 -23.14 4.91 18.22
CA GLY A 38 -23.61 4.66 19.58
C GLY A 38 -24.42 3.37 19.71
N LEU A 39 -25.74 3.49 19.90
CA LEU A 39 -26.63 2.36 20.17
C LEU A 39 -26.88 1.55 18.90
N LYS A 40 -26.98 0.21 19.00
CA LYS A 40 -27.30 -0.66 17.86
C LYS A 40 -28.79 -0.94 17.80
N LEU A 41 -29.56 -0.12 17.07
CA LEU A 41 -30.98 -0.42 16.83
C LEU A 41 -31.14 -1.53 15.79
N LYS A 42 -32.20 -2.33 15.94
CA LYS A 42 -32.52 -3.45 15.02
C LYS A 42 -32.70 -2.96 13.58
N GLN A 43 -33.26 -1.77 13.42
CA GLN A 43 -33.47 -1.08 12.14
C GLN A 43 -32.15 -0.77 11.42
N ASN A 44 -31.05 -0.56 12.16
CA ASN A 44 -29.72 -0.26 11.62
C ASN A 44 -28.79 -1.48 11.57
N SER A 45 -29.34 -2.69 11.75
CA SER A 45 -28.57 -3.95 11.77
C SER A 45 -27.70 -4.16 10.53
N GLN A 46 -28.14 -3.72 9.34
CA GLN A 46 -27.34 -3.79 8.12
C GLN A 46 -26.11 -2.86 8.16
N ILE A 47 -26.25 -1.68 8.77
CA ILE A 47 -25.16 -0.71 8.91
C ILE A 47 -24.15 -1.20 9.96
N SER A 48 -24.63 -1.74 11.09
CA SER A 48 -23.77 -2.38 12.09
C SER A 48 -23.03 -3.58 11.50
N PHE A 49 -23.70 -4.42 10.72
CA PHE A 49 -23.05 -5.53 10.02
C PHE A 49 -21.96 -5.03 9.05
N PHE A 50 -22.24 -3.97 8.30
CA PHE A 50 -21.25 -3.38 7.40
C PHE A 50 -20.00 -2.92 8.15
N HIS A 51 -20.15 -2.09 9.18
CA HIS A 51 -19.01 -1.54 9.92
C HIS A 51 -18.26 -2.63 10.68
N ASP A 52 -18.95 -3.51 11.39
CA ASP A 52 -18.30 -4.46 12.31
C ASP A 52 -17.76 -5.71 11.61
N SER A 53 -18.36 -6.11 10.48
CA SER A 53 -17.97 -7.34 9.77
C SER A 53 -17.28 -7.04 8.45
N VAL A 54 -17.94 -6.34 7.53
CA VAL A 54 -17.43 -6.12 6.17
C VAL A 54 -16.21 -5.20 6.20
N LEU A 55 -16.36 -4.01 6.79
CA LEU A 55 -15.32 -2.99 6.84
C LEU A 55 -14.14 -3.43 7.70
N GLN A 56 -14.38 -4.04 8.87
CA GLN A 56 -13.29 -4.53 9.72
C GLN A 56 -12.54 -5.72 9.11
N THR A 57 -13.22 -6.61 8.38
CA THR A 57 -12.52 -7.70 7.67
C THR A 57 -11.61 -7.15 6.59
N PHE A 58 -12.12 -6.21 5.79
CA PHE A 58 -11.32 -5.50 4.79
C PHE A 58 -10.14 -4.76 5.44
N ASN A 59 -10.39 -4.01 6.50
CA ASN A 59 -9.38 -3.28 7.26
C ASN A 59 -8.24 -4.18 7.75
N ARG A 60 -8.57 -5.33 8.37
CA ARG A 60 -7.56 -6.31 8.81
C ARG A 60 -6.71 -6.83 7.66
N GLN A 61 -7.31 -7.10 6.51
CA GLN A 61 -6.59 -7.58 5.33
C GLN A 61 -5.63 -6.51 4.79
N ILE A 62 -6.10 -5.28 4.59
CA ILE A 62 -5.25 -4.20 4.08
C ILE A 62 -4.14 -3.82 5.07
N PHE A 63 -4.39 -3.92 6.38
CA PHE A 63 -3.37 -3.69 7.40
C PHE A 63 -2.25 -4.72 7.29
N LEU A 64 -2.57 -6.01 7.16
CA LEU A 64 -1.57 -7.06 6.94
C LEU A 64 -0.77 -6.84 5.65
N LEU A 65 -1.43 -6.40 4.57
CA LEU A 65 -0.75 -6.06 3.32
C LEU A 65 0.16 -4.83 3.48
N ALA A 66 -0.24 -3.82 4.25
CA ALA A 66 0.59 -2.65 4.54
C ALA A 66 1.84 -3.01 5.34
N LEU A 67 1.78 -4.03 6.22
CA LEU A 67 2.97 -4.52 6.93
C LEU A 67 4.02 -5.09 5.98
N ILE A 68 3.64 -5.72 4.87
CA ILE A 68 4.57 -6.13 3.81
C ILE A 68 5.31 -4.90 3.25
N GLY A 69 4.57 -3.79 3.08
CA GLY A 69 5.13 -2.51 2.65
C GLY A 69 6.24 -2.00 3.59
N ILE A 70 6.02 -2.12 4.90
CA ILE A 70 6.98 -1.77 5.96
C ILE A 70 8.18 -2.74 5.95
N LEU A 71 7.95 -4.03 5.73
CA LEU A 71 9.04 -5.01 5.60
C LEU A 71 9.99 -4.65 4.46
N ILE A 72 9.50 -4.16 3.32
CA ILE A 72 10.34 -3.71 2.20
C ILE A 72 11.24 -2.54 2.62
N VAL A 73 10.72 -1.60 3.42
CA VAL A 73 11.53 -0.50 3.97
C VAL A 73 12.65 -1.06 4.87
N LEU A 74 12.29 -1.98 5.77
CA LEU A 74 13.24 -2.62 6.67
C LEU A 74 14.32 -3.39 5.91
N PHE A 75 13.95 -4.21 4.93
CA PHE A 75 14.90 -4.92 4.06
C PHE A 75 15.74 -3.97 3.21
N SER A 76 15.19 -2.84 2.75
CA SER A 76 15.97 -1.82 2.04
C SER A 76 17.10 -1.26 2.90
N PHE A 77 16.87 -1.12 4.20
CA PHE A 77 17.89 -0.69 5.15
C PHE A 77 18.90 -1.81 5.45
N LEU A 78 18.43 -3.01 5.79
CA LEU A 78 19.27 -4.17 6.14
C LEU A 78 20.19 -4.61 4.98
N LEU A 79 19.69 -4.54 3.75
CA LEU A 79 20.47 -4.86 2.55
C LEU A 79 21.29 -3.67 2.05
N GLU A 80 21.29 -2.55 2.79
CA GLU A 80 22.03 -1.32 2.51
C GLU A 80 21.79 -0.76 1.10
N ILE A 81 20.56 -0.87 0.59
CA ILE A 81 20.17 -0.43 -0.77
C ILE A 81 20.42 1.08 -0.98
N TYR A 82 20.46 1.87 0.10
CA TYR A 82 20.78 3.30 0.05
C TYR A 82 22.27 3.59 -0.10
N SER A 83 23.15 2.65 0.22
CA SER A 83 24.61 2.86 0.29
C SER A 83 25.35 2.14 -0.83
N LYS A 84 24.84 1.00 -1.31
CA LYS A 84 25.46 0.20 -2.37
C LYS A 84 24.48 -0.25 -3.44
N VAL A 85 25.02 -0.67 -4.58
CA VAL A 85 24.24 -1.35 -5.61
C VAL A 85 23.85 -2.73 -5.07
N PRO A 86 22.57 -3.15 -5.19
CA PRO A 86 22.15 -4.46 -4.72
C PRO A 86 22.91 -5.58 -5.43
N ASP A 87 23.33 -6.59 -4.69
CA ASP A 87 23.77 -7.85 -5.26
C ASP A 87 22.57 -8.66 -5.78
N ARG A 88 22.83 -9.82 -6.40
CA ARG A 88 21.74 -10.63 -6.99
C ARG A 88 20.74 -11.11 -5.94
N PHE A 89 21.23 -11.47 -4.76
CA PHE A 89 20.39 -11.98 -3.68
C PHE A 89 19.45 -10.89 -3.15
N ALA A 90 19.99 -9.71 -2.83
CA ALA A 90 19.23 -8.56 -2.40
C ALA A 90 18.22 -8.13 -3.48
N LEU A 91 18.63 -8.10 -4.76
CA LEU A 91 17.73 -7.77 -5.86
C LEU A 91 16.53 -8.73 -5.92
N ILE A 92 16.78 -10.05 -5.87
CA ILE A 92 15.69 -11.05 -5.95
C ILE A 92 14.72 -10.89 -4.79
N ILE A 93 15.22 -10.76 -3.55
CA ILE A 93 14.37 -10.58 -2.37
C ILE A 93 13.51 -9.32 -2.52
N MET A 94 14.13 -8.22 -2.90
CA MET A 94 13.44 -6.93 -3.03
C MET A 94 12.37 -6.96 -4.13
N GLU A 95 12.66 -7.54 -5.29
CA GLU A 95 11.69 -7.67 -6.39
C GLU A 95 10.50 -8.57 -6.00
N VAL A 96 10.73 -9.68 -5.30
CA VAL A 96 9.65 -10.55 -4.82
C VAL A 96 8.73 -9.81 -3.85
N LEU A 97 9.30 -9.07 -2.90
CA LEU A 97 8.52 -8.30 -1.95
C LEU A 97 7.75 -7.17 -2.64
N LEU A 98 8.38 -6.43 -3.56
CA LEU A 98 7.72 -5.38 -4.33
C LEU A 98 6.58 -5.91 -5.18
N LEU A 99 6.74 -7.09 -5.79
CA LEU A 99 5.69 -7.77 -6.53
C LEU A 99 4.53 -8.18 -5.63
N ALA A 100 4.82 -8.72 -4.43
CA ALA A 100 3.80 -9.00 -3.43
C ALA A 100 3.05 -7.73 -3.00
N CYS A 101 3.75 -6.60 -2.85
CA CYS A 101 3.14 -5.31 -2.53
C CYS A 101 2.24 -4.80 -3.66
N CYS A 102 2.66 -4.92 -4.93
CA CYS A 102 1.82 -4.62 -6.09
C CYS A 102 0.56 -5.48 -6.12
N ALA A 103 0.70 -6.81 -5.93
CA ALA A 103 -0.44 -7.72 -5.89
C ALA A 103 -1.41 -7.37 -4.74
N GLY A 104 -0.86 -7.05 -3.56
CA GLY A 104 -1.62 -6.56 -2.42
C GLY A 104 -2.38 -5.26 -2.70
N ALA A 105 -1.75 -4.30 -3.39
CA ALA A 105 -2.40 -3.05 -3.78
C ALA A 105 -3.55 -3.29 -4.77
N VAL A 106 -3.36 -4.16 -5.77
CA VAL A 106 -4.43 -4.56 -6.70
C VAL A 106 -5.58 -5.23 -5.95
N TYR A 107 -5.27 -6.14 -5.03
CA TYR A 107 -6.27 -6.77 -4.17
C TYR A 107 -7.03 -5.72 -3.33
N ALA A 108 -6.35 -4.77 -2.73
CA ALA A 108 -6.98 -3.71 -1.95
C ALA A 108 -7.90 -2.84 -2.82
N MET A 109 -7.50 -2.55 -4.06
CA MET A 109 -8.33 -1.78 -5.02
C MET A 109 -9.61 -2.51 -5.43
N THR A 110 -9.56 -3.82 -5.67
CA THR A 110 -10.77 -4.56 -6.03
C THR A 110 -11.72 -4.68 -4.83
N ASN A 111 -11.17 -4.92 -3.64
CA ASN A 111 -11.97 -5.05 -2.42
C ASN A 111 -12.56 -3.72 -1.96
N ILE A 112 -11.82 -2.61 -2.03
CA ILE A 112 -12.37 -1.30 -1.63
C ILE A 112 -13.53 -0.88 -2.54
N GLN A 113 -13.52 -1.25 -3.82
CA GLN A 113 -14.65 -1.05 -4.73
C GLN A 113 -15.86 -1.90 -4.34
N ALA A 114 -15.64 -3.16 -3.97
CA ALA A 114 -16.71 -4.03 -3.49
C ALA A 114 -17.33 -3.51 -2.18
N VAL A 115 -16.49 -3.09 -1.23
CA VAL A 115 -16.93 -2.46 0.04
C VAL A 115 -17.71 -1.17 -0.24
N GLN A 116 -17.24 -0.33 -1.16
CA GLN A 116 -17.94 0.89 -1.55
C GLN A 116 -19.29 0.59 -2.21
N ALA A 117 -19.38 -0.43 -3.07
CA ALA A 117 -20.62 -0.84 -3.71
C ALA A 117 -21.66 -1.31 -2.68
N PHE A 118 -21.22 -2.09 -1.69
CA PHE A 118 -22.08 -2.47 -0.56
C PHE A 118 -22.50 -1.27 0.29
N TYR A 119 -21.58 -0.34 0.56
CA TYR A 119 -21.89 0.87 1.32
C TYR A 119 -22.97 1.74 0.65
N ARG A 120 -23.03 1.76 -0.69
CA ARG A 120 -24.07 2.47 -1.45
C ARG A 120 -25.48 1.89 -1.27
N THR A 121 -25.61 0.61 -0.94
CA THR A 121 -26.93 -0.03 -0.80
C THR A 121 -27.52 0.11 0.60
N LEU A 122 -26.76 0.66 1.56
CA LEU A 122 -27.20 0.83 2.94
C LEU A 122 -28.20 1.99 3.05
N ASP A 123 -29.28 1.74 3.80
CA ASP A 123 -30.25 2.76 4.17
C ASP A 123 -29.89 3.39 5.52
N PHE A 124 -29.52 4.67 5.50
CA PHE A 124 -29.13 5.45 6.67
C PHE A 124 -30.29 6.23 7.31
N GLN A 125 -31.52 6.12 6.79
CA GLN A 125 -32.67 6.92 7.25
C GLN A 125 -32.99 6.70 8.73
N TYR A 126 -32.69 5.52 9.27
CA TYR A 126 -32.95 5.15 10.66
C TYR A 126 -31.85 5.55 11.64
N LEU A 127 -30.72 6.11 11.16
CA LEU A 127 -29.69 6.69 12.05
C LEU A 127 -30.20 7.91 12.83
N LYS A 128 -31.24 8.59 12.35
CA LYS A 128 -31.91 9.66 13.11
C LYS A 128 -32.46 9.19 14.47
N LEU A 129 -32.80 7.90 14.58
CA LEU A 129 -33.26 7.29 15.82
C LEU A 129 -32.10 7.10 16.83
N GLU A 130 -30.86 7.20 16.37
CA GLU A 130 -29.64 7.13 17.16
C GLU A 130 -29.01 8.53 17.34
N GLY A 131 -29.78 9.60 17.09
CA GLY A 131 -29.35 10.98 17.32
C GLY A 131 -28.63 11.64 16.13
N MET A 132 -28.42 10.90 15.04
CA MET A 132 -27.75 11.42 13.84
C MET A 132 -28.76 12.03 12.87
N VAL A 133 -29.18 13.26 13.18
CA VAL A 133 -30.06 14.06 12.30
C VAL A 133 -29.21 14.56 11.11
N ASP A 134 -29.66 14.27 9.88
CA ASP A 134 -29.00 14.67 8.61
C ASP A 134 -27.67 13.98 8.25
N TYR A 135 -27.46 12.74 8.72
CA TYR A 135 -26.30 11.96 8.29
C TYR A 135 -26.23 11.78 6.76
N LYS A 136 -25.07 12.09 6.18
CA LYS A 136 -24.78 11.83 4.76
C LYS A 136 -23.68 10.78 4.62
N PRO A 137 -23.85 9.77 3.76
CA PRO A 137 -22.80 8.79 3.50
C PRO A 137 -21.59 9.46 2.83
N HIS A 138 -20.39 9.16 3.34
CA HIS A 138 -19.14 9.74 2.85
C HIS A 138 -18.41 8.74 1.96
N PHE A 139 -18.32 9.03 0.66
CA PHE A 139 -17.62 8.17 -0.31
C PHE A 139 -16.17 8.56 -0.57
N THR A 140 -15.76 9.75 -0.11
CA THR A 140 -14.45 10.33 -0.40
C THR A 140 -13.30 9.43 0.07
N THR A 141 -13.44 8.79 1.22
CA THR A 141 -12.43 7.89 1.79
C THR A 141 -12.12 6.71 0.86
N PHE A 142 -13.15 6.13 0.23
CA PHE A 142 -12.96 5.04 -0.74
C PHE A 142 -12.21 5.50 -1.99
N GLN A 143 -12.53 6.71 -2.50
CA GLN A 143 -11.86 7.29 -3.67
C GLN A 143 -10.40 7.65 -3.39
N ILE A 144 -10.13 8.23 -2.22
CA ILE A 144 -8.76 8.49 -1.76
C ILE A 144 -7.98 7.18 -1.65
N GLY A 145 -8.60 6.12 -1.10
CA GLY A 145 -7.98 4.81 -1.03
C GLY A 145 -7.57 4.24 -2.39
N LEU A 146 -8.46 4.34 -3.39
CA LEU A 146 -8.15 3.92 -4.75
C LEU A 146 -6.93 4.66 -5.33
N LEU A 147 -6.87 5.98 -5.11
CA LEU A 147 -5.73 6.79 -5.56
C LEU A 147 -4.44 6.39 -4.85
N ILE A 148 -4.49 6.18 -3.53
CA ILE A 148 -3.32 5.76 -2.73
C ILE A 148 -2.77 4.42 -3.22
N TYR A 149 -3.62 3.42 -3.44
CA TYR A 149 -3.16 2.12 -3.92
C TYR A 149 -2.64 2.17 -5.36
N LEU A 150 -3.22 3.01 -6.22
CA LEU A 150 -2.67 3.24 -7.57
C LEU A 150 -1.26 3.86 -7.50
N LEU A 151 -1.07 4.88 -6.67
CA LEU A 151 0.23 5.51 -6.46
C LEU A 151 1.25 4.54 -5.84
N GLN A 152 0.80 3.64 -4.95
CA GLN A 152 1.64 2.59 -4.39
C GLN A 152 2.17 1.66 -5.48
N ILE A 153 1.34 1.23 -6.43
CA ILE A 153 1.77 0.40 -7.56
C ILE A 153 2.83 1.13 -8.38
N VAL A 154 2.60 2.40 -8.72
CA VAL A 154 3.57 3.22 -9.47
C VAL A 154 4.90 3.33 -8.72
N ALA A 155 4.86 3.56 -7.40
CA ALA A 155 6.05 3.64 -6.57
C ALA A 155 6.81 2.30 -6.49
N CYS A 156 6.10 1.18 -6.31
CA CYS A 156 6.69 -0.16 -6.31
C CYS A 156 7.40 -0.47 -7.63
N VAL A 157 6.72 -0.25 -8.75
CA VAL A 157 7.26 -0.53 -10.09
C VAL A 157 8.46 0.38 -10.39
N GLY A 158 8.33 1.68 -10.07
CA GLY A 158 9.43 2.63 -10.25
C GLY A 158 10.67 2.26 -9.42
N TYR A 159 10.47 1.80 -8.18
CA TYR A 159 11.57 1.39 -7.31
C TYR A 159 12.24 0.10 -7.79
N GLY A 160 11.47 -0.93 -8.16
CA GLY A 160 12.01 -2.17 -8.72
C GLY A 160 12.82 -1.93 -10.00
N ILE A 161 12.26 -1.18 -10.95
CA ILE A 161 12.95 -0.82 -12.21
C ILE A 161 14.27 -0.09 -11.91
N ALA A 162 14.28 0.87 -10.99
CA ALA A 162 15.49 1.59 -10.62
C ALA A 162 16.57 0.68 -10.02
N MET A 163 16.19 -0.26 -9.14
CA MET A 163 17.12 -1.26 -8.56
C MET A 163 17.66 -2.22 -9.62
N ALA A 164 16.80 -2.77 -10.47
CA ALA A 164 17.19 -3.67 -11.55
C ALA A 164 18.16 -2.99 -12.53
N MET A 165 17.88 -1.75 -12.93
CA MET A 165 18.76 -0.96 -13.81
C MET A 165 20.12 -0.70 -13.16
N SER A 166 20.17 -0.38 -11.86
CA SER A 166 21.43 -0.22 -11.12
C SER A 166 22.26 -1.50 -11.17
N HIS A 167 21.65 -2.65 -10.90
CA HIS A 167 22.34 -3.95 -10.89
C HIS A 167 22.86 -4.32 -12.29
N ILE A 168 22.02 -4.25 -13.31
CA ILE A 168 22.40 -4.58 -14.70
C ILE A 168 23.56 -3.70 -15.16
N THR A 169 23.49 -2.39 -14.88
CA THR A 169 24.54 -1.46 -15.29
C THR A 169 25.85 -1.73 -14.55
N PHE A 170 25.80 -2.08 -13.26
CA PHE A 170 26.97 -2.47 -12.49
C PHE A 170 27.67 -3.69 -13.09
N VAL A 171 26.91 -4.76 -13.35
CA VAL A 171 27.43 -6.00 -13.95
C VAL A 171 28.04 -5.74 -15.34
N LYS A 172 27.42 -4.88 -16.14
CA LYS A 172 27.95 -4.51 -17.46
C LYS A 172 29.29 -3.79 -17.36
N ASN A 173 29.44 -2.87 -16.40
CA ASN A 173 30.68 -2.12 -16.21
C ASN A 173 31.81 -2.99 -15.65
N GLU A 174 31.52 -3.90 -14.72
CA GLU A 174 32.52 -4.86 -14.23
C GLU A 174 33.07 -5.74 -15.37
N LYS A 175 32.18 -6.26 -16.24
CA LYS A 175 32.59 -7.05 -17.40
C LYS A 175 33.48 -6.26 -18.35
N LYS A 176 33.15 -4.99 -18.59
CA LYS A 176 33.93 -4.12 -19.48
C LYS A 176 35.33 -3.84 -18.91
N GLY A 177 35.44 -3.52 -17.62
CA GLY A 177 36.73 -3.27 -16.97
C GLY A 177 37.64 -4.50 -16.92
N ARG A 178 37.09 -5.71 -16.83
CA ARG A 178 37.90 -6.94 -16.95
C ARG A 178 38.49 -7.12 -18.34
N MET A 179 37.69 -6.89 -19.39
CA MET A 179 38.18 -6.99 -20.78
C MET A 179 39.25 -5.93 -21.11
N GLU A 180 39.17 -4.74 -20.52
CA GLU A 180 40.18 -3.67 -20.70
C GLU A 180 41.50 -3.97 -19.95
N ASN A 181 41.47 -4.77 -18.87
CA ASN A 181 42.67 -5.14 -18.09
C ASN A 181 43.36 -6.43 -18.60
N GLU A 182 42.69 -7.19 -19.47
CA GLU A 182 43.22 -8.41 -20.11
C GLU A 182 43.87 -8.13 -21.49
N GLN A 183 43.83 -6.87 -21.95
CA GLN A 183 44.47 -6.37 -23.18
C GLN A 183 45.75 -5.59 -22.87
#